data_AF-A0A934G6Q7-F1
#
_entry.id   AF-A0A934G6Q7-F1
#
_cell.length_a   1.000
_cell.length_b   1.000
_cell.length_c   1.000
_cell.angle_alpha   90.00
_cell.angle_beta   90.00
_cell.angle_gamma   90.00
#
_symmetry.space_group_name_H-M   'P 1'
#
loop_
_entity.id
_entity.type
_entity.pdbx_description
1 polymer ?
#
loop_
_entity_poly.entity_id
_entity_poly.type
_entity_poly.pdbx_seq_one_letter_code
_entity_poly.pdbx_strand_id
1 'polypeptide(L)'
;LRSVAPRLHRDEVFHATLGYQNLTVLCQTPEGLAEAQRLIHKWWPAALDMFGTSESKFSAKYVRWGIRQAGNEELRNQYISDTRPMLEKLGIVVPDDRADRRYL
;
A
#
# COMPACT_ATOMS: atom_id res chain seq x y z
N LEU A 1 0.68 19.73 -15.00
CA LEU A 1 0.73 18.39 -14.35
C LEU A 1 2.15 17.81 -14.35
N ARG A 2 2.80 17.60 -15.50
CA ARG A 2 4.14 16.98 -15.57
C ARG A 2 5.25 17.69 -14.77
N SER A 3 5.19 19.02 -14.63
CA SER A 3 6.17 19.79 -13.84
C SER A 3 5.97 19.69 -12.32
N VAL A 4 4.76 19.34 -11.87
CA VAL A 4 4.42 19.24 -10.43
C VAL A 4 4.65 17.83 -9.91
N ALA A 5 4.45 16.81 -10.75
CA ALA A 5 4.55 15.41 -10.38
C ALA A 5 5.89 15.02 -9.70
N PRO A 6 7.07 15.48 -10.14
CA PRO A 6 8.33 15.14 -9.48
C PRO A 6 8.45 15.70 -8.06
N ARG A 7 7.89 16.89 -7.81
CA ARG A 7 7.87 17.48 -6.47
C ARG A 7 6.94 16.67 -5.56
N LEU A 8 5.71 16.45 -6.00
CA LEU A 8 4.74 15.66 -5.26
C LEU A 8 5.26 14.25 -4.94
N HIS A 9 5.91 13.59 -5.91
CA HIS A 9 6.50 12.27 -5.69
C HIS A 9 7.56 12.29 -4.59
N ARG A 10 8.43 13.32 -4.55
CA ARG A 10 9.42 13.44 -3.47
C ARG A 10 8.77 13.65 -2.10
N ASP A 11 7.70 14.44 -2.04
CA ASP A 11 6.95 14.67 -0.80
C ASP A 11 6.31 13.36 -0.30
N GLU A 12 5.72 12.56 -1.20
CA GLU A 12 5.15 11.25 -0.85
C GLU A 12 6.21 10.22 -0.43
N VAL A 13 7.38 10.20 -1.10
CA VAL A 13 8.52 9.35 -0.69
C VAL A 13 8.98 9.73 0.72
N PHE A 14 9.04 11.03 1.04
CA PHE A 14 9.36 11.49 2.38
C PHE A 14 8.32 10.98 3.41
N HIS A 15 7.03 11.11 3.13
CA HIS A 15 5.97 10.63 4.03
C HIS A 15 6.02 9.13 4.26
N ALA A 16 6.20 8.34 3.19
CA ALA A 16 6.32 6.89 3.29
C ALA A 16 7.57 6.47 4.09
N THR A 17 8.71 7.13 3.84
CA THR A 17 9.98 6.86 4.54
C THR A 17 9.86 7.17 6.03
N LEU A 18 9.31 8.33 6.38
CA LEU A 18 9.10 8.74 7.77
C LEU A 18 8.15 7.79 8.50
N GLY A 19 7.06 7.38 7.84
CA GLY A 19 6.11 6.41 8.39
C GLY A 19 6.79 5.08 8.71
N TYR A 20 7.60 4.56 7.78
CA TYR A 20 8.32 3.30 7.98
C TYR A 20 9.38 3.38 9.08
N GLN A 21 10.11 4.50 9.18
CA GLN A 21 11.08 4.72 10.26
C GLN A 21 10.41 4.73 11.63
N ASN A 22 9.28 5.44 11.77
CA ASN A 22 8.52 5.47 13.03
C ASN A 22 7.97 4.09 13.38
N LEU A 23 7.46 3.35 12.39
CA LEU A 23 6.98 1.99 12.59
C LEU A 23 8.13 1.06 13.05
N THR A 24 9.32 1.22 12.47
CA THR A 24 10.51 0.45 12.87
C THR A 24 10.86 0.70 14.34
N VAL A 25 10.84 1.96 14.80
CA VAL A 25 11.09 2.29 16.21
C VAL A 25 10.01 1.71 17.12
N LEU A 26 8.73 1.84 16.73
CA LEU A 26 7.61 1.29 17.50
C LEU A 26 7.72 -0.22 17.70
N CYS A 27 8.12 -0.96 16.65
CA CYS A 27 8.22 -2.42 16.70
C CYS A 27 9.40 -2.94 17.53
N GLN A 28 10.24 -2.06 18.11
CA GLN A 28 11.35 -2.49 18.98
C GLN A 28 10.89 -3.00 20.35
N THR A 29 9.65 -2.71 20.76
CA THR A 29 9.06 -3.25 21.99
C THR A 29 7.95 -4.26 21.68
N PRO A 30 7.73 -5.27 22.55
CA PRO A 30 6.64 -6.23 22.38
C PRO A 30 5.26 -5.55 22.29
N GLU A 31 5.02 -4.52 23.10
CA GLU A 31 3.76 -3.78 23.13
C GLU A 31 3.56 -2.97 21.84
N GLY A 32 4.63 -2.34 21.34
CA GLY A 32 4.60 -1.57 20.10
C GLY A 32 4.41 -2.46 18.88
N LEU A 33 5.06 -3.63 18.83
CA LEU A 33 4.83 -4.63 17.79
C LEU A 33 3.38 -5.15 17.82
N ALA A 34 2.82 -5.43 19.00
CA ALA A 34 1.44 -5.88 19.13
C ALA A 34 0.44 -4.82 18.64
N GLU A 35 0.68 -3.54 18.94
CA GLU A 35 -0.16 -2.44 18.45
C GLU A 35 -0.01 -2.23 16.95
N ALA A 36 1.23 -2.26 16.44
CA ALA A 36 1.50 -2.22 15.01
C ALA A 36 0.76 -3.35 14.28
N GLN A 37 0.81 -4.57 14.81
CA GLN A 37 0.06 -5.70 14.27
C GLN A 37 -1.43 -5.43 14.16
N ARG A 38 -2.04 -5.00 15.27
CA ARG A 38 -3.47 -4.73 15.34
C ARG A 38 -3.88 -3.67 14.31
N LEU A 39 -3.09 -2.62 14.16
CA LEU A 39 -3.35 -1.54 13.21
C LEU A 39 -3.15 -1.99 11.76
N ILE A 40 -2.09 -2.75 11.45
CA ILE A 40 -1.89 -3.30 10.11
C ILE A 40 -3.04 -4.23 9.72
N HIS A 41 -3.48 -5.13 10.61
CA HIS A 41 -4.66 -5.97 10.34
C HIS A 41 -5.90 -5.15 10.00
N LYS A 42 -6.13 -4.04 10.72
CA LYS A 42 -7.27 -3.16 10.47
C LYS A 42 -7.16 -2.41 9.14
N TRP A 43 -5.97 -1.94 8.77
CA TRP A 43 -5.79 -1.00 7.66
C TRP A 43 -5.36 -1.65 6.34
N TRP A 44 -4.79 -2.86 6.38
CA TRP A 44 -4.39 -3.60 5.18
C TRP A 44 -5.51 -3.72 4.13
N PRO A 45 -6.72 -4.22 4.45
CA PRO A 45 -7.78 -4.32 3.44
C PRO A 45 -8.16 -2.96 2.83
N ALA A 46 -8.17 -1.90 3.64
CA ALA A 46 -8.47 -0.56 3.17
C ALA A 46 -7.39 -0.04 2.21
N ALA A 47 -6.11 -0.28 2.50
CA ALA A 47 -5.00 0.09 1.63
C ALA A 47 -5.08 -0.65 0.29
N LEU A 48 -5.40 -1.95 0.30
CA LEU A 48 -5.58 -2.73 -0.91
C LEU A 48 -6.81 -2.28 -1.71
N ASP A 49 -7.88 -1.89 -1.06
CA ASP A 49 -9.11 -1.42 -1.71
C ASP A 49 -9.01 -0.03 -2.34
N MET A 50 -8.00 0.77 -1.99
CA MET A 50 -7.74 2.06 -2.63
C MET A 50 -7.48 1.93 -4.14
N PHE A 51 -6.98 0.78 -4.61
CA PHE A 51 -6.80 0.52 -6.04
C PHE A 51 -8.13 0.21 -6.75
N GLY A 52 -9.22 -0.04 -6.02
CA GLY A 52 -10.56 -0.35 -6.55
C GLY A 52 -10.68 -1.79 -7.06
N THR A 53 -11.82 -2.14 -7.66
CA THR A 53 -12.04 -3.49 -8.23
C THR A 53 -11.18 -3.75 -9.46
N SER A 54 -10.80 -5.02 -9.63
CA SER A 54 -10.05 -5.51 -10.79
C SER A 54 -10.90 -5.44 -12.08
N GLU A 55 -12.22 -5.54 -11.96
CA GLU A 55 -13.21 -5.47 -13.06
C GLU A 55 -13.60 -4.04 -13.48
N SER A 56 -12.72 -3.06 -13.26
CA SER A 56 -13.04 -1.65 -13.54
C SER A 56 -13.08 -1.37 -15.05
N LYS A 57 -14.29 -1.04 -15.56
CA LYS A 57 -14.55 -0.61 -16.95
C LYS A 57 -13.71 0.61 -17.40
N PHE A 58 -13.22 1.40 -16.45
CA PHE A 58 -12.39 2.57 -16.74
C PHE A 58 -10.89 2.27 -16.72
N SER A 59 -10.44 1.25 -15.97
CA SER A 59 -9.02 0.94 -15.82
C SER A 59 -8.36 0.63 -17.16
N ALA A 60 -8.98 -0.25 -17.98
CA ALA A 60 -8.50 -0.57 -19.32
C ALA A 60 -8.45 0.65 -20.26
N LYS A 61 -9.42 1.57 -20.14
CA LYS A 61 -9.44 2.82 -20.94
C LYS A 61 -8.29 3.75 -20.55
N TYR A 62 -8.03 3.90 -19.25
CA TYR A 62 -6.93 4.74 -18.77
C TYR A 62 -5.57 4.22 -19.16
N VAL A 63 -5.37 2.90 -19.17
CA VAL A 63 -4.15 2.27 -19.69
C VAL A 63 -4.03 2.51 -21.19
N ARG A 64 -5.10 2.24 -21.97
CA ARG A 64 -5.11 2.48 -23.42
C ARG A 64 -4.81 3.93 -23.80
N TRP A 65 -5.25 4.90 -22.99
CA TRP A 65 -5.01 6.33 -23.21
C TRP A 65 -3.66 6.80 -22.66
N GLY A 66 -2.86 5.93 -22.04
CA GLY A 66 -1.57 6.29 -21.45
C GLY A 66 -1.68 7.19 -20.21
N ILE A 67 -2.85 7.24 -19.58
CA ILE A 67 -3.07 7.98 -18.32
C ILE A 67 -2.56 7.17 -17.12
N ARG A 68 -2.67 5.84 -17.19
CA ARG A 68 -2.11 4.89 -16.23
C ARG A 68 -1.19 3.90 -16.94
N GLN A 69 -0.18 3.42 -16.24
CA GLN A 69 0.76 2.42 -16.78
C GLN A 69 0.22 0.99 -16.67
N ALA A 70 -0.63 0.72 -15.68
CA ALA A 70 -1.15 -0.62 -15.41
C ALA A 70 -2.59 -0.57 -14.86
N GLY A 71 -3.23 -1.74 -14.87
CA GLY A 71 -4.57 -1.96 -14.33
C GLY A 71 -4.60 -1.93 -12.80
N ASN A 72 -5.81 -1.96 -12.22
CA ASN A 72 -5.98 -1.89 -10.77
C ASN A 72 -5.38 -3.09 -10.03
N GLU A 73 -5.57 -4.30 -10.57
CA GLU A 73 -5.03 -5.54 -9.99
C GLU A 73 -3.50 -5.52 -9.99
N GLU A 74 -2.89 -5.19 -11.12
CA GLU A 74 -1.44 -5.12 -11.27
C GLU A 74 -0.80 -4.12 -10.30
N LEU A 75 -1.37 -2.90 -10.19
CA LEU A 75 -0.87 -1.89 -9.25
C LEU A 75 -1.00 -2.33 -7.79
N ARG A 76 -2.06 -3.06 -7.46
CA ARG A 76 -2.26 -3.62 -6.12
C ARG A 76 -1.25 -4.72 -5.80
N ASN A 77 -1.00 -5.62 -6.76
CA ASN A 77 -0.01 -6.68 -6.61
C ASN A 77 1.40 -6.10 -6.46
N GLN A 78 1.73 -5.04 -7.20
CA GLN A 78 2.97 -4.30 -7.03
C GLN A 78 3.08 -3.72 -5.61
N TYR A 79 2.02 -3.06 -5.11
CA TYR A 79 2.00 -2.53 -3.74
C TYR A 79 2.22 -3.63 -2.69
N ILE A 80 1.57 -4.79 -2.83
CA ILE A 80 1.76 -5.94 -1.93
C ILE A 80 3.21 -6.41 -1.98
N SER A 81 3.74 -6.63 -3.18
CA SER A 81 5.12 -7.09 -3.40
C SER A 81 6.16 -6.15 -2.78
N ASP A 82 5.92 -4.84 -2.87
CA ASP A 82 6.85 -3.84 -2.36
C ASP A 82 6.77 -3.68 -0.83
N THR A 83 5.56 -3.77 -0.26
CA THR A 83 5.34 -3.40 1.15
C THR A 83 5.33 -4.58 2.11
N ARG A 84 4.83 -5.75 1.71
CA ARG A 84 4.75 -6.94 2.57
C ARG A 84 6.13 -7.35 3.12
N PRO A 85 7.20 -7.45 2.31
CA PRO A 85 8.51 -7.82 2.84
C PRO A 85 9.08 -6.78 3.82
N MET A 86 8.70 -5.51 3.68
CA MET A 86 9.11 -4.46 4.62
C MET A 86 8.44 -4.65 5.98
N LEU A 87 7.15 -4.99 6.00
CA LEU A 87 6.40 -5.29 7.22
C LEU A 87 6.92 -6.57 7.89
N GLU A 88 7.08 -7.66 7.14
CA GLU A 88 7.55 -8.94 7.66
C GLU A 88 8.95 -8.84 8.30
N LYS A 89 9.84 -7.99 7.77
CA LYS A 89 11.14 -7.69 8.38
C LYS A 89 11.06 -7.04 9.76
N LEU A 90 9.96 -6.35 10.07
CA LEU A 90 9.69 -5.77 11.39
C LEU A 90 9.04 -6.77 12.36
N GLY A 91 8.86 -8.02 11.93
CA GLY A 91 8.13 -9.04 12.69
C GLY A 91 6.61 -8.94 12.54
N ILE A 92 6.13 -8.13 11.59
CA ILE A 92 4.69 -7.95 11.36
C ILE A 92 4.14 -9.12 10.54
N VAL A 93 3.14 -9.83 11.08
CA VAL A 93 2.31 -10.80 10.38
C VAL A 93 1.25 -10.05 9.57
N VAL A 94 1.46 -9.95 8.26
CA VAL A 94 0.53 -9.27 7.36
C VAL A 94 -0.68 -10.21 7.07
N PRO A 95 -1.93 -9.73 7.19
CA PRO A 95 -3.11 -10.55 6.92
C PRO A 95 -3.18 -11.06 5.46
N ASP A 96 -4.10 -12.01 5.24
CA ASP A 96 -4.45 -12.49 3.92
C ASP A 96 -4.95 -11.33 3.03
N ASP A 97 -4.51 -11.31 1.76
CA ASP A 97 -4.79 -10.21 0.82
C ASP A 97 -6.25 -10.12 0.37
N ARG A 98 -7.11 -11.04 0.80
CA ARG A 98 -8.55 -11.06 0.54
C ARG A 98 -9.38 -10.88 1.81
N ALA A 99 -8.77 -10.94 3.00
CA ALA A 99 -9.48 -10.77 4.26
C ALA A 99 -10.06 -9.36 4.37
N ASP A 100 -11.36 -9.27 4.70
CA ASP A 100 -12.09 -8.02 4.97
C ASP A 100 -12.04 -6.95 3.87
N ARG A 101 -11.76 -7.35 2.62
CA ARG A 101 -11.78 -6.47 1.46
C ARG A 101 -13.17 -6.29 0.89
N ARG A 102 -13.49 -5.06 0.52
CA ARG A 102 -14.73 -4.66 -0.16
C ARG A 102 -14.65 -4.87 -1.67
N TYR A 103 -13.47 -4.73 -2.27
CA TYR A 103 -13.30 -4.84 -3.72
C TYR A 103 -12.26 -5.89 -4.05
N LEU A 104 -12.67 -6.98 -4.71
CA LEU A 104 -11.74 -7.93 -5.32
C LEU A 104 -11.38 -7.50 -6.75
#